data_AF-A0AAU6BTD9-F1
#
_entry.id   AF-A0AAU6BTD9-F1
#
_cell.length_a   1.000
_cell.length_b   1.000
_cell.length_c   1.000
_cell.angle_alpha   90.00
_cell.angle_beta   90.00
_cell.angle_gamma   90.00
#
_symmetry.space_group_name_H-M   'P 1'
#
loop_
_entity.id
_entity.type
_entity.pdbx_description
1 polymer ?
#
loop_
_entity_poly.entity_id
_entity_poly.type
_entity_poly.pdbx_seq_one_letter_code
_entity_poly.pdbx_strand_id
1 'polypeptide(L)'
;MATGLVVAGVAESQWVRPTPCAEWDARAVLNHTVGGMRIFAAELDGTDPGAEHESDWLGAEPKGAYAEAAEVDRAAWNRPGALDTTVHISLGALPGPTAALIHFTEVCVHGVDLAVATGQQALVDEELCAELLSVMRGLGGFDAYRVPGVFGPEVQPAPGAAPHGQLLAYLGRTVS
;
A
#
# COMPACT_ATOMS: atom_id res chain seq x y z
N MET A 1 -10.83 5.57 2.96
CA MET A 1 -10.28 5.37 1.59
C MET A 1 -10.86 4.12 0.97
N ALA A 2 -10.83 3.99 -0.35
CA ALA A 2 -11.29 2.81 -1.09
C ALA A 2 -10.75 1.48 -0.51
N THR A 3 -9.49 1.45 -0.07
CA THR A 3 -8.84 0.27 0.53
C THR A 3 -9.65 -0.35 1.68
N GLY A 4 -10.20 0.45 2.59
CA GLY A 4 -10.98 -0.08 3.71
C GLY A 4 -12.29 -0.74 3.29
N LEU A 5 -12.93 -0.23 2.22
CA LEU A 5 -14.12 -0.87 1.64
C LEU A 5 -13.77 -2.19 0.97
N VAL A 6 -12.67 -2.22 0.23
CA VAL A 6 -12.14 -3.44 -0.41
C VAL A 6 -11.85 -4.52 0.63
N VAL A 7 -11.12 -4.17 1.71
CA VAL A 7 -10.78 -5.10 2.81
C VAL A 7 -12.04 -5.64 3.49
N ALA A 8 -13.03 -4.78 3.76
CA ALA A 8 -14.30 -5.19 4.36
C ALA A 8 -15.05 -6.21 3.47
N GLY A 9 -14.97 -6.06 2.15
CA GLY A 9 -15.62 -6.91 1.15
C GLY A 9 -14.92 -8.24 0.84
N VAL A 10 -13.68 -8.46 1.29
CA VAL A 10 -12.97 -9.72 1.03
C VAL A 10 -13.68 -10.90 1.71
N ALA A 11 -14.06 -11.91 0.93
CA ALA A 11 -14.62 -13.15 1.47
C ALA A 11 -13.51 -14.06 2.02
N GLU A 12 -13.84 -14.93 2.98
CA GLU A 12 -12.84 -15.78 3.65
C GLU A 12 -12.02 -16.65 2.67
N SER A 13 -12.69 -17.22 1.67
CA SER A 13 -12.03 -18.02 0.63
C SER A 13 -11.13 -17.21 -0.32
N GLN A 14 -11.19 -15.87 -0.28
CA GLN A 14 -10.42 -15.01 -1.16
C GLN A 14 -9.06 -14.62 -0.58
N TRP A 15 -8.81 -14.84 0.71
CA TRP A 15 -7.53 -14.51 1.35
C TRP A 15 -6.33 -15.22 0.74
N VAL A 16 -6.54 -16.42 0.18
CA VAL A 16 -5.50 -17.23 -0.49
C VAL A 16 -5.40 -16.97 -1.99
N ARG A 17 -6.13 -15.98 -2.53
CA ARG A 17 -6.08 -15.67 -3.96
C ARG A 17 -4.78 -14.96 -4.32
N PRO A 18 -4.16 -15.30 -5.45
CA PRO A 18 -3.00 -14.57 -5.95
C PRO A 18 -3.36 -13.11 -6.25
N THR A 19 -2.39 -12.21 -6.09
CA THR A 19 -2.56 -10.77 -6.36
C THR A 19 -1.64 -10.31 -7.51
N PRO A 20 -1.84 -9.09 -8.05
CA PRO A 20 -0.88 -8.49 -8.99
C PRO A 20 0.50 -8.23 -8.38
N CYS A 21 0.61 -8.13 -7.04
CA CYS A 21 1.87 -8.15 -6.34
C CYS A 21 2.40 -9.58 -6.32
N ALA A 22 3.35 -9.88 -7.20
CA ALA A 22 3.85 -11.23 -7.42
C ALA A 22 4.27 -11.90 -6.10
N GLU A 23 4.08 -13.22 -6.02
CA GLU A 23 4.39 -14.06 -4.85
C GLU A 23 3.50 -13.83 -3.62
N TRP A 24 2.64 -12.81 -3.61
CA TRP A 24 1.74 -12.52 -2.50
C TRP A 24 0.29 -12.87 -2.82
N ASP A 25 -0.33 -13.58 -1.90
CA ASP A 25 -1.79 -13.72 -1.85
C ASP A 25 -2.43 -12.51 -1.14
N ALA A 26 -3.76 -12.44 -1.17
CA ALA A 26 -4.49 -11.32 -0.58
C ALA A 26 -4.22 -11.16 0.93
N ARG A 27 -3.99 -12.25 1.66
CA ARG A 27 -3.63 -12.19 3.08
C ARG A 27 -2.25 -11.60 3.28
N ALA A 28 -1.26 -12.01 2.48
CA ALA A 28 0.11 -11.49 2.54
C ALA A 28 0.15 -9.99 2.22
N VAL A 29 -0.54 -9.55 1.16
CA VAL A 29 -0.68 -8.12 0.82
C VAL A 29 -1.29 -7.33 1.99
N LEU A 30 -2.36 -7.85 2.59
CA LEU A 30 -2.99 -7.17 3.71
C LEU A 30 -2.07 -7.13 4.94
N ASN A 31 -1.36 -8.21 5.24
CA ASN A 31 -0.43 -8.28 6.37
C ASN A 31 0.69 -7.25 6.24
N HIS A 32 1.31 -7.17 5.06
CA HIS A 32 2.32 -6.16 4.73
C HIS A 32 1.79 -4.74 4.91
N THR A 33 0.58 -4.48 4.41
CA THR A 33 -0.07 -3.16 4.52
C THR A 33 -0.31 -2.78 5.99
N VAL A 34 -0.82 -3.71 6.80
CA VAL A 34 -1.09 -3.49 8.22
C VAL A 34 0.20 -3.28 9.01
N GLY A 35 1.25 -4.07 8.74
CA GLY A 35 2.56 -3.89 9.35
C GLY A 35 3.16 -2.52 9.03
N GLY A 36 3.04 -2.08 7.77
CA GLY A 36 3.45 -0.73 7.35
C GLY A 36 2.72 0.35 8.14
N MET A 37 1.39 0.30 8.22
CA MET A 37 0.57 1.23 9.02
C MET A 37 1.03 1.33 10.48
N ARG A 38 1.33 0.19 11.11
CA ARG A 38 1.80 0.16 12.51
C ARG A 38 3.19 0.78 12.66
N ILE A 39 4.11 0.47 11.75
CA ILE A 39 5.47 1.00 11.77
C ILE A 39 5.49 2.51 11.53
N PHE A 40 4.80 3.00 10.49
CA PHE A 40 4.72 4.43 10.22
C PHE A 40 4.08 5.20 11.39
N ALA A 41 3.00 4.67 11.98
CA ALA A 41 2.42 5.27 13.17
C ALA A 41 3.40 5.35 14.34
N ALA A 42 4.09 4.24 14.63
CA ALA A 42 5.05 4.16 15.73
C ALA A 42 6.24 5.12 15.53
N GLU A 43 6.78 5.21 14.31
CA GLU A 43 7.85 6.15 13.95
C GLU A 43 7.42 7.61 14.15
N LEU A 44 6.21 7.97 13.72
CA LEU A 44 5.67 9.30 13.95
C LEU A 44 5.48 9.57 15.46
N ASP A 45 5.09 8.56 16.23
CA ASP A 45 4.89 8.66 17.68
C ASP A 45 6.18 8.62 18.49
N GLY A 46 7.32 8.27 17.88
CA GLY A 46 8.58 8.03 18.59
C GLY A 46 8.49 6.83 19.54
N THR A 47 7.74 5.79 19.15
CA THR A 47 7.49 4.58 19.93
C THR A 47 7.96 3.33 19.19
N ASP A 48 8.00 2.21 19.91
CA ASP A 48 8.29 0.89 19.32
C ASP A 48 7.01 0.31 18.69
N PRO A 49 7.01 -0.10 17.41
CA PRO A 49 5.86 -0.77 16.78
C PRO A 49 5.52 -2.12 17.44
N GLY A 50 6.43 -2.70 18.20
CA GLY A 50 6.22 -3.92 19.00
C GLY A 50 6.41 -5.23 18.24
N ALA A 51 6.66 -5.18 16.93
CA ALA A 51 7.02 -6.32 16.10
C ALA A 51 7.70 -5.86 14.79
N GLU A 52 8.36 -6.80 14.09
CA GLU A 52 8.96 -6.57 12.76
C GLU A 52 7.88 -6.48 11.66
N HIS A 53 8.18 -5.86 10.52
CA HIS A 53 7.21 -5.64 9.43
C HIS A 53 6.57 -6.95 8.95
N GLU A 54 7.36 -8.01 8.85
CA GLU A 54 6.97 -9.32 8.35
C GLU A 54 6.25 -10.19 9.38
N SER A 55 6.05 -9.70 10.61
CA SER A 55 5.31 -10.41 11.67
C SER A 55 3.84 -10.65 11.27
N ASP A 56 3.17 -11.58 11.97
CA ASP A 56 1.72 -11.77 11.78
C ASP A 56 0.95 -10.64 12.48
N TRP A 57 0.56 -9.64 11.70
CA TRP A 57 -0.22 -8.49 12.15
C TRP A 57 -1.73 -8.72 12.08
N LEU A 58 -2.17 -9.77 11.36
CA LEU A 58 -3.58 -10.00 11.09
C LEU A 58 -4.24 -10.92 12.12
N GLY A 59 -3.50 -11.93 12.59
CA GLY A 59 -4.03 -12.97 13.47
C GLY A 59 -5.29 -13.63 12.87
N ALA A 60 -6.28 -13.94 13.71
CA ALA A 60 -7.50 -14.61 13.26
C ALA A 60 -8.51 -13.69 12.56
N GLU A 61 -8.42 -12.37 12.73
CA GLU A 61 -9.42 -11.40 12.28
C GLU A 61 -8.82 -10.32 11.36
N PRO A 62 -8.44 -10.65 10.11
CA PRO A 62 -7.72 -9.72 9.21
C PRO A 62 -8.41 -8.38 9.01
N LYS A 63 -9.75 -8.38 8.91
CA LYS A 63 -10.54 -7.15 8.71
C LYS A 63 -10.50 -6.24 9.92
N GLY A 64 -10.58 -6.83 11.12
CA GLY A 64 -10.48 -6.10 12.38
C GLY A 64 -9.08 -5.51 12.57
N ALA A 65 -8.05 -6.31 12.30
CA ALA A 65 -6.66 -5.87 12.37
C ALA A 65 -6.37 -4.68 11.45
N TYR A 66 -6.87 -4.72 10.21
CA TYR A 66 -6.77 -3.60 9.28
C TYR A 66 -7.52 -2.36 9.78
N ALA A 67 -8.77 -2.51 10.24
CA ALA A 67 -9.56 -1.37 10.71
C ALA A 67 -8.88 -0.66 11.90
N GLU A 68 -8.33 -1.43 12.85
CA GLU A 68 -7.59 -0.88 13.98
C GLU A 68 -6.31 -0.16 13.53
N ALA A 69 -5.49 -0.81 12.70
CA ALA A 69 -4.25 -0.21 12.21
C ALA A 69 -4.49 1.05 11.38
N ALA A 70 -5.53 1.06 10.54
CA ALA A 70 -5.91 2.23 9.74
C ALA A 70 -6.33 3.42 10.62
N GLU A 71 -7.03 3.19 11.74
CA GLU A 71 -7.38 4.27 12.67
C GLU A 71 -6.17 4.82 13.41
N VAL A 72 -5.26 3.94 13.87
CA VAL A 72 -4.01 4.33 14.53
C VAL A 72 -3.11 5.14 13.58
N ASP A 73 -2.90 4.63 12.37
CA ASP A 73 -2.11 5.28 11.34
C ASP A 73 -2.69 6.62 10.91
N ARG A 74 -3.99 6.68 10.63
CA ARG A 74 -4.69 7.92 10.32
C ARG A 74 -4.56 8.93 11.45
N ALA A 75 -4.68 8.51 12.71
CA ALA A 75 -4.51 9.40 13.85
C ALA A 75 -3.08 9.96 13.90
N ALA A 76 -2.06 9.13 13.70
CA ALA A 76 -0.65 9.53 13.72
C ALA A 76 -0.33 10.59 12.66
N TRP A 77 -0.76 10.39 11.41
CA TRP A 77 -0.55 11.34 10.31
C TRP A 77 -1.31 12.66 10.46
N ASN A 78 -2.45 12.67 11.16
CA ASN A 78 -3.23 13.88 11.38
C ASN A 78 -2.74 14.74 12.57
N ARG A 79 -1.72 14.29 13.30
CA ARG A 79 -1.19 15.09 14.41
C ARG A 79 -0.45 16.33 13.90
N PRO A 80 -0.52 17.46 14.64
CA PRO A 80 0.31 18.61 14.36
C PRO A 80 1.80 18.22 14.34
N GLY A 81 2.50 18.61 13.28
CA GLY A 81 3.94 18.33 13.11
C GLY A 81 4.30 16.95 12.58
N ALA A 82 3.32 16.10 12.20
CA ALA A 82 3.62 14.79 11.62
C ALA A 82 4.52 14.90 10.38
N LEU A 83 4.28 15.89 9.52
CA LEU A 83 5.10 16.15 8.33
C LEU A 83 6.45 16.81 8.63
N ASP A 84 6.67 17.31 9.85
CA ASP A 84 7.96 17.86 10.28
C ASP A 84 8.89 16.78 10.86
N THR A 85 8.38 15.55 11.03
CA THR A 85 9.11 14.43 11.61
C THR A 85 9.99 13.74 10.56
N THR A 86 11.16 13.27 10.98
CA THR A 86 11.98 12.34 10.17
C THR A 86 11.57 10.91 10.51
N VAL A 87 11.10 10.17 9.51
CA VAL A 87 10.60 8.80 9.64
C VAL A 87 11.71 7.83 9.23
N HIS A 88 11.99 6.81 10.04
CA HIS A 88 13.00 5.79 9.76
C HIS A 88 12.33 4.48 9.37
N ILE A 89 12.54 4.05 8.12
CA ILE A 89 12.03 2.77 7.62
C ILE A 89 13.15 2.00 6.94
N SER A 90 12.83 0.84 6.35
CA SER A 90 13.77 0.00 5.60
C SER A 90 14.50 0.74 4.46
N LEU A 91 13.89 1.80 3.91
CA LEU A 91 14.49 2.68 2.90
C LEU A 91 15.44 3.74 3.47
N GLY A 92 15.61 3.81 4.79
CA GLY A 92 16.43 4.78 5.51
C GLY A 92 15.61 5.89 6.17
N ALA A 93 16.30 6.97 6.54
CA ALA A 93 15.70 8.16 7.14
C ALA A 93 15.10 9.06 6.06
N LEU A 94 13.81 9.37 6.18
CA LEU A 94 13.05 10.13 5.20
C LEU A 94 12.44 11.39 5.82
N PRO A 95 12.46 12.54 5.11
CA PRO A 95 11.65 13.69 5.49
C PRO A 95 10.16 13.34 5.49
N GLY A 96 9.40 13.89 6.44
CA GLY A 96 7.97 13.62 6.61
C GLY A 96 7.13 13.67 5.33
N PRO A 97 7.27 14.66 4.43
CA PRO A 97 6.51 14.69 3.18
C PRO A 97 6.84 13.53 2.24
N THR A 98 8.10 13.10 2.18
CA THR A 98 8.52 11.94 1.40
C THR A 98 7.98 10.65 2.00
N ALA A 99 8.08 10.51 3.33
CA ALA A 99 7.52 9.39 4.06
C ALA A 99 6.00 9.28 3.86
N ALA A 100 5.27 10.40 3.90
CA ALA A 100 3.83 10.44 3.66
C ALA A 100 3.46 9.97 2.25
N LEU A 101 4.20 10.40 1.23
CA LEU A 101 3.96 9.96 -0.15
C LEU A 101 4.22 8.46 -0.34
N ILE A 102 5.29 7.93 0.26
CA ILE A 102 5.59 6.49 0.22
C ILE A 102 4.49 5.72 0.93
N HIS A 103 4.13 6.11 2.15
CA HIS A 103 3.09 5.46 2.92
C HIS A 103 1.73 5.47 2.20
N PHE A 104 1.35 6.63 1.66
CA PHE A 104 0.15 6.76 0.84
C PHE A 104 0.18 5.82 -0.37
N THR A 105 1.33 5.74 -1.05
CA THR A 105 1.53 4.81 -2.17
C THR A 105 1.29 3.37 -1.75
N GLU A 106 1.90 2.92 -0.66
CA GLU A 106 1.76 1.55 -0.15
C GLU A 106 0.28 1.20 0.11
N VAL A 107 -0.45 2.06 0.83
CA VAL A 107 -1.86 1.79 1.19
C VAL A 107 -2.78 1.82 -0.04
N CYS A 108 -2.55 2.76 -0.96
CA CYS A 108 -3.36 2.88 -2.18
C CYS A 108 -3.12 1.72 -3.14
N VAL A 109 -1.85 1.45 -3.46
CA VAL A 109 -1.46 0.43 -4.44
C VAL A 109 -1.84 -0.97 -3.95
N HIS A 110 -1.61 -1.29 -2.67
CA HIS A 110 -2.04 -2.58 -2.12
C HIS A 110 -3.56 -2.69 -1.97
N GLY A 111 -4.26 -1.57 -1.80
CA GLY A 111 -5.72 -1.55 -1.95
C GLY A 111 -6.19 -1.94 -3.35
N VAL A 112 -5.49 -1.48 -4.40
CA VAL A 112 -5.75 -1.88 -5.79
C VAL A 112 -5.43 -3.36 -6.00
N ASP A 113 -4.31 -3.88 -5.47
CA ASP A 113 -3.98 -5.30 -5.56
C ASP A 113 -5.10 -6.18 -5.01
N LEU A 114 -5.60 -5.83 -3.82
CA LEU A 114 -6.71 -6.54 -3.18
C LEU A 114 -7.98 -6.42 -4.01
N ALA A 115 -8.29 -5.23 -4.54
CA ALA A 115 -9.48 -5.03 -5.34
C ALA A 115 -9.45 -5.90 -6.61
N VAL A 116 -8.31 -5.97 -7.30
CA VAL A 116 -8.12 -6.84 -8.46
C VAL A 116 -8.25 -8.31 -8.08
N ALA A 117 -7.53 -8.77 -7.06
CA ALA A 117 -7.50 -10.18 -6.65
C ALA A 117 -8.90 -10.69 -6.22
N THR A 118 -9.72 -9.81 -5.66
CA THR A 118 -11.03 -10.15 -5.09
C THR A 118 -12.21 -9.80 -6.00
N GLY A 119 -11.96 -9.25 -7.20
CA GLY A 119 -13.03 -8.89 -8.15
C GLY A 119 -13.81 -7.63 -7.74
N GLN A 120 -13.20 -6.76 -6.95
CA GLN A 120 -13.80 -5.54 -6.39
C GLN A 120 -13.28 -4.26 -7.08
N GLN A 121 -12.82 -4.33 -8.33
CA GLN A 121 -12.26 -3.18 -9.08
C GLN A 121 -13.23 -1.99 -9.17
N ALA A 122 -14.54 -2.21 -9.08
CA ALA A 122 -15.53 -1.14 -9.04
C ALA A 122 -15.42 -0.21 -7.82
N LEU A 123 -14.68 -0.62 -6.78
CA LEU A 123 -14.37 0.21 -5.60
C LEU A 123 -13.08 1.02 -5.77
N VAL A 124 -12.32 0.82 -6.84
CA VAL A 124 -11.05 1.52 -7.07
C VAL A 124 -11.34 2.95 -7.50
N ASP A 125 -10.61 3.89 -6.88
CA ASP A 125 -10.63 5.29 -7.27
C ASP A 125 -9.66 5.50 -8.44
N GLU A 126 -10.21 5.53 -9.65
CA GLU A 126 -9.44 5.67 -10.88
C GLU A 126 -8.78 7.04 -11.03
N GLU A 127 -9.39 8.10 -10.48
CA GLU A 127 -8.83 9.45 -10.51
C GLU A 127 -7.59 9.50 -9.61
N LEU A 128 -7.69 8.94 -8.40
CA LEU A 128 -6.56 8.81 -7.49
C LEU A 128 -5.41 7.99 -8.08
N CYS A 129 -5.72 6.90 -8.79
CA CYS A 129 -4.71 6.10 -9.46
C CYS A 129 -3.99 6.88 -10.57
N ALA A 130 -4.72 7.68 -11.35
CA ALA A 130 -4.16 8.53 -12.38
C ALA A 130 -3.28 9.64 -11.78
N GLU A 131 -3.74 10.29 -10.72
CA GLU A 131 -3.01 11.34 -10.01
C GLU A 131 -1.72 10.80 -9.40
N LEU A 132 -1.79 9.66 -8.69
CA LEU A 132 -0.61 9.03 -8.10
C LEU A 132 0.43 8.67 -9.16
N LEU A 133 0.01 8.10 -10.29
CA LEU A 133 0.90 7.82 -11.42
C LEU A 133 1.54 9.10 -11.97
N SER A 134 0.77 10.19 -12.09
CA SER A 134 1.26 11.48 -12.56
C SER A 134 2.29 12.09 -11.61
N VAL A 135 2.03 12.07 -10.30
CA VAL A 135 2.98 12.48 -9.26
C VAL A 135 4.25 11.64 -9.33
N MET A 136 4.10 10.32 -9.47
CA MET A 136 5.25 9.42 -9.52
C MET A 136 6.18 9.72 -10.71
N ARG A 137 5.60 9.97 -11.89
CA ARG A 137 6.37 10.39 -13.07
C ARG A 137 6.96 11.80 -12.92
N GLY A 138 6.23 12.72 -12.29
CA GLY A 138 6.65 14.10 -12.07
C GLY A 138 7.86 14.25 -11.15
N LEU A 139 8.07 13.33 -10.22
CA LEU A 139 9.23 13.30 -9.31
C LEU A 139 10.54 12.81 -9.97
N GLY A 140 10.55 12.66 -11.30
CA GLY A 140 11.70 12.12 -12.04
C GLY A 140 11.68 10.60 -12.18
N GLY A 141 10.55 9.96 -11.84
CA GLY A 141 10.37 8.51 -11.90
C GLY A 141 10.97 7.77 -10.70
N PHE A 142 10.58 6.50 -10.54
CA PHE A 142 10.94 5.66 -9.41
C PHE A 142 12.03 4.63 -9.74
N ASP A 143 12.87 4.88 -10.75
CA ASP A 143 13.89 3.91 -11.19
C ASP A 143 14.88 3.52 -10.08
N ALA A 144 15.22 4.46 -9.19
CA ALA A 144 16.06 4.18 -8.01
C ALA A 144 15.42 3.21 -7.01
N TYR A 145 14.09 3.05 -7.05
CA TYR A 145 13.31 2.18 -6.18
C TYR A 145 12.91 0.87 -6.89
N ARG A 146 13.32 0.64 -8.14
CA ARG A 146 13.13 -0.62 -8.86
C ARG A 146 14.17 -1.66 -8.45
N VAL A 147 14.09 -2.08 -7.19
CA VAL A 147 14.96 -3.09 -6.57
C VAL A 147 14.12 -4.28 -6.11
N PRO A 148 14.72 -5.48 -5.96
CA PRO A 148 14.01 -6.66 -5.49
C PRO A 148 13.28 -6.37 -4.16
N GLY A 149 11.99 -6.70 -4.11
CA GLY A 149 11.14 -6.49 -2.93
C GLY A 149 10.48 -5.11 -2.81
N VAL A 150 10.74 -4.16 -3.71
CA VAL A 150 10.11 -2.82 -3.71
C VAL A 150 9.25 -2.61 -4.96
N PHE A 151 9.87 -2.29 -6.10
CA PHE A 151 9.17 -2.19 -7.39
C PHE A 151 9.81 -3.08 -8.47
N GLY A 152 8.96 -3.67 -9.31
CA GLY A 152 9.40 -4.40 -10.49
C GLY A 152 9.80 -3.46 -11.65
N PRO A 153 10.39 -4.00 -12.73
CA PRO A 153 10.55 -3.23 -13.98
C PRO A 153 9.17 -2.85 -14.54
N GLU A 154 9.01 -1.61 -15.01
CA GLU A 154 7.76 -1.16 -15.66
C GLU A 154 7.40 -2.10 -16.82
N VAL A 155 6.13 -2.50 -16.87
CA VAL A 155 5.58 -3.34 -17.95
C VAL A 155 4.61 -2.53 -18.80
N GLN A 156 4.36 -3.01 -20.02
CA GLN A 156 3.36 -2.39 -20.89
C GLN A 156 1.95 -2.69 -20.36
N PRO A 157 1.12 -1.67 -20.09
CA PRO A 157 -0.28 -1.90 -19.73
C PRO A 157 -1.05 -2.50 -20.91
N ALA A 158 -2.12 -3.24 -20.62
CA ALA A 158 -3.01 -3.74 -21.65
C ALA A 158 -3.62 -2.57 -22.47
N PRO A 159 -3.89 -2.76 -23.78
CA PRO A 159 -4.57 -1.74 -24.58
C PRO A 159 -5.90 -1.33 -23.95
N GLY A 160 -6.07 -0.05 -23.64
CA GLY A 160 -7.27 0.47 -23.00
C GLY A 160 -7.37 0.19 -21.49
N ALA A 161 -6.27 -0.18 -20.83
CA ALA A 161 -6.24 -0.36 -19.37
C ALA A 161 -6.78 0.89 -18.64
N ALA A 162 -7.65 0.65 -17.67
CA ALA A 162 -8.08 1.68 -16.73
C ALA A 162 -6.88 2.26 -15.95
N PRO A 163 -7.01 3.47 -15.37
CA PRO A 163 -5.92 4.12 -14.64
C PRO A 163 -5.23 3.25 -13.59
N HIS A 164 -5.97 2.46 -12.81
CA HIS A 164 -5.36 1.53 -11.86
C HIS A 164 -4.46 0.47 -12.53
N GLY A 165 -4.86 -0.01 -13.71
CA GLY A 165 -4.06 -0.96 -14.50
C GLY A 165 -2.79 -0.32 -15.05
N GLN A 166 -2.83 0.96 -15.41
CA GLN A 166 -1.66 1.72 -15.82
C GLN A 166 -0.70 1.97 -14.65
N LEU A 167 -1.24 2.28 -13.46
CA LEU A 167 -0.46 2.42 -12.23
C LEU A 167 0.22 1.08 -11.87
N LEU A 168 -0.52 -0.03 -11.85
CA LEU A 168 0.06 -1.35 -11.59
C LEU A 168 1.16 -1.71 -12.61
N ALA A 169 0.93 -1.45 -13.89
CA ALA A 169 1.91 -1.68 -14.94
C ALA A 169 3.19 -0.85 -14.74
N TYR A 170 3.05 0.42 -14.32
CA TYR A 170 4.18 1.28 -13.96
C TYR A 170 5.03 0.72 -12.82
N LEU A 171 4.39 0.04 -11.85
CA LEU A 171 5.04 -0.62 -10.71
C LEU A 171 5.53 -2.04 -11.03
N GLY A 172 5.43 -2.46 -12.29
CA GLY A 172 5.92 -3.74 -12.79
C GLY A 172 5.00 -4.92 -12.54
N ARG A 173 3.70 -4.65 -12.33
CA ARG A 173 2.68 -5.65 -12.05
C ARG A 173 1.80 -5.86 -13.26
N THR A 174 1.52 -7.12 -13.60
CA THR A 174 0.62 -7.48 -14.70
C THR A 174 -0.76 -7.79 -14.17
N VAL A 175 -1.78 -7.18 -14.77
CA VAL A 175 -3.19 -7.47 -14.51
C VAL A 175 -3.67 -8.39 -15.64
N SER A 176 -3.92 -9.66 -15.34
CA SER A 176 -4.42 -10.66 -16.30
C SER A 176 -5.94 -10.72 -16.34
#